data_AF-W1RTP8-F1
#
_entry.id   AF-W1RTP8-F1
#
_cell.length_a   1.000
_cell.length_b   1.000
_cell.length_c   1.000
_cell.angle_alpha   90.00
_cell.angle_beta   90.00
_cell.angle_gamma   90.00
#
_symmetry.space_group_name_H-M   'P 1'
#
loop_
_entity.id
_entity.type
_entity.pdbx_description
1 polymer ?
#
loop_
_entity_poly.entity_id
_entity_poly.type
_entity_poly.pdbx_seq_one_letter_code
_entity_poly.pdbx_strand_id
1 'polypeptide(L)' 'MMKMTRESFEKGMRYAKATHAIEGIYLTADEEELLWQHGSGQITDEKFEKKALELAYKVIQ' A
#
# COMPACT_ATOMS: atom_id res chain seq x y z
N MET A 1 -0.22 9.39 16.56
CA MET A 1 -0.36 9.36 15.09
C MET A 1 -1.82 9.57 14.73
N MET A 2 -2.13 10.54 13.88
CA MET A 2 -3.50 10.73 13.40
C MET A 2 -3.80 9.65 12.37
N LYS A 3 -4.74 8.76 12.66
CA LYS A 3 -5.12 7.66 11.77
C LYS A 3 -5.81 8.23 10.53
N MET A 4 -5.39 7.81 9.34
CA MET A 4 -6.03 8.23 8.08
C MET A 4 -7.45 7.67 8.02
N THR A 5 -8.41 8.48 7.55
CA THR A 5 -9.77 7.98 7.29
C THR A 5 -9.77 7.14 6.03
N ARG A 6 -10.74 6.24 5.89
CA ARG A 6 -10.87 5.41 4.69
C ARG A 6 -11.04 6.28 3.43
N GLU A 7 -11.84 7.34 3.53
CA GLU A 7 -12.08 8.26 2.42
C GLU A 7 -10.81 9.01 1.96
N SER A 8 -10.00 9.51 2.91
CA SER A 8 -8.77 10.22 2.55
C SER A 8 -7.71 9.27 2.01
N PHE A 9 -7.64 8.04 2.53
CA PHE A 9 -6.81 6.98 1.98
C PHE A 9 -7.20 6.63 0.54
N GLU A 10 -8.49 6.39 0.27
CA GLU A 10 -8.97 6.06 -1.07
C GLU A 10 -8.72 7.19 -2.07
N LYS A 11 -8.83 8.45 -1.63
CA LYS A 11 -8.46 9.60 -2.46
C LYS A 11 -6.97 9.59 -2.81
N GLY A 12 -6.09 9.32 -1.84
CA GLY A 12 -4.65 9.19 -2.07
C GLY A 12 -4.31 8.01 -2.98
N MET A 13 -4.95 6.86 -2.77
CA MET A 13 -4.77 5.67 -3.60
C MET A 13 -5.17 5.88 -5.05
N ARG A 14 -6.24 6.64 -5.34
CA ARG A 14 -6.59 6.98 -6.73
C ARG A 14 -5.46 7.71 -7.44
N TYR A 15 -4.84 8.67 -6.77
CA TYR A 15 -3.70 9.40 -7.32
C TYR A 15 -2.48 8.48 -7.50
N ALA A 16 -2.10 7.73 -6.46
CA ALA A 16 -0.95 6.82 -6.50
C ALA A 16 -1.08 5.77 -7.61
N LYS A 17 -2.26 5.14 -7.74
CA LYS A 17 -2.54 4.17 -8.81
C LYS A 17 -2.45 4.81 -10.19
N ALA A 18 -2.98 6.01 -10.38
CA ALA A 18 -2.88 6.71 -11.66
C ALA A 18 -1.42 7.02 -12.02
N THR A 19 -0.60 7.44 -11.05
CA THR A 19 0.84 7.67 -11.26
C THR A 19 1.57 6.38 -11.61
N HIS A 20 1.36 5.29 -10.88
CA HIS A 20 1.98 4.00 -11.19
C HIS A 20 1.55 3.44 -12.55
N ALA A 21 0.29 3.63 -12.94
CA ALA A 21 -0.20 3.18 -14.24
C ALA A 21 0.49 3.89 -15.43
N ILE A 22 0.94 5.14 -15.27
CA ILE A 22 1.76 5.83 -16.27
C ILE A 22 3.07 5.07 -16.54
N GLU A 23 3.62 4.41 -15.51
CA GLU A 23 4.84 3.62 -15.56
C GLU A 23 4.58 2.13 -15.89
N GLY A 24 3.33 1.73 -16.13
CA GLY A 24 2.95 0.34 -16.35
C GLY A 24 2.99 -0.53 -15.10
N ILE A 25 2.99 0.08 -13.91
CA ILE A 25 3.03 -0.61 -12.62
C ILE A 25 1.60 -0.72 -12.06
N TYR A 26 1.22 -1.91 -11.61
CA TYR A 26 -0.11 -2.19 -11.06
C TYR A 26 0.03 -2.89 -9.72
N LEU A 27 -0.61 -2.34 -8.69
CA LEU A 27 -0.66 -2.96 -7.36
C LEU A 27 -1.63 -4.15 -7.37
N THR A 28 -1.24 -5.21 -6.67
CA THR A 28 -2.08 -6.34 -6.32
C THR A 28 -3.03 -5.98 -5.16
N ALA A 29 -4.09 -6.77 -4.98
CA ALA A 29 -5.02 -6.59 -3.87
C ALA A 29 -4.32 -6.66 -2.49
N ASP A 30 -3.32 -7.54 -2.35
CA ASP A 30 -2.55 -7.70 -1.11
C ASP A 30 -1.69 -6.48 -0.80
N GLU A 31 -1.10 -5.86 -1.82
CA GLU A 31 -0.31 -4.63 -1.67
C GLU A 31 -1.19 -3.43 -1.31
N GLU A 32 -2.38 -3.32 -1.90
CA GLU A 32 -3.35 -2.27 -1.54
C GLU A 32 -3.86 -2.42 -0.10
N GLU A 33 -4.13 -3.65 0.33
CA GLU A 33 -4.55 -3.92 1.71
C GLU A 33 -3.41 -3.63 2.69
N LEU A 34 -2.16 -3.94 2.34
CA LEU A 34 -1.00 -3.60 3.15
C LEU A 34 -0.86 -2.07 3.33
N LEU A 35 -1.04 -1.30 2.26
CA LEU A 35 -1.04 0.17 2.31
C LEU A 35 -2.17 0.70 3.21
N TRP A 36 -3.34 0.09 3.20
CA TRP A 36 -4.44 0.48 4.09
C TRP A 36 -4.13 0.17 5.55
N GLN A 37 -3.61 -1.02 5.85
CA GLN A 37 -3.22 -1.40 7.21
C GLN A 37 -2.20 -0.41 7.79
N HIS A 38 -1.25 0.03 6.97
CA HIS A 38 -0.28 1.05 7.35
C HIS A 38 -0.92 2.43 7.52
N GLY A 39 -1.62 2.94 6.50
CA GLY A 39 -2.25 4.27 6.53
C GLY A 39 -3.30 4.45 7.64
N SER A 40 -4.03 3.39 7.98
CA SER A 40 -5.00 3.38 9.09
C SER A 40 -4.36 3.18 10.48
N GLY A 41 -3.05 2.91 10.54
CA GLY A 41 -2.31 2.69 11.78
C GLY A 41 -2.63 1.36 12.46
N GLN A 42 -3.04 0.34 11.70
CA GLN A 42 -3.22 -1.04 12.20
C GLN A 42 -1.87 -1.76 12.36
N ILE A 43 -0.87 -1.38 11.56
CA ILE A 43 0.50 -1.89 11.64
C ILE A 43 1.51 -0.74 11.78
N THR A 44 2.67 -1.06 12.35
CA THR A 44 3.80 -0.13 12.45
C THR A 44 4.54 0.00 11.13
N ASP A 45 5.38 1.03 10.99
CA ASP A 45 6.27 1.22 9.85
C ASP A 45 7.18 0.00 9.63
N GLU A 46 7.84 -0.50 10.68
CA GLU A 46 8.69 -1.70 10.63
C GLU A 46 7.93 -2.94 10.10
N LYS A 47 6.66 -3.09 10.51
CA LYS A 47 5.82 -4.21 10.08
C LYS A 47 5.37 -4.05 8.63
N PHE A 48 5.11 -2.83 8.19
CA PHE A 48 4.82 -2.49 6.80
C PHE A 48 6.01 -2.82 5.90
N GLU A 49 7.20 -2.33 6.22
CA GLU A 49 8.44 -2.55 5.45
C GLU A 49 8.73 -4.04 5.28
N LYS A 50 8.66 -4.81 6.37
CA LYS A 50 8.87 -6.26 6.33
C LYS A 50 7.86 -6.96 5.40
N LYS A 51 6.56 -6.64 5.52
CA LYS A 51 5.51 -7.25 4.69
C LYS A 51 5.60 -6.84 3.23
N ALA A 52 5.99 -5.60 2.95
CA ALA A 52 6.19 -5.12 1.58
C ALA A 52 7.31 -5.90 0.88
N LEU A 53 8.44 -6.14 1.57
CA LEU A 53 9.53 -6.97 1.06
C LEU A 53 9.10 -8.44 0.85
N GLU A 54 8.35 -9.01 1.80
CA GLU A 54 7.80 -10.36 1.68
C GLU A 54 6.88 -10.50 0.45
N LEU A 55 6.03 -9.51 0.17
CA LEU A 55 5.18 -9.48 -1.04
C LEU A 55 6.01 -9.37 -2.31
N ALA A 56 6.99 -8.45 -2.34
CA ALA A 56 7.86 -8.27 -3.50
C ALA A 56 8.64 -9.56 -3.86
N TYR A 57 9.15 -10.28 -2.86
CA TYR A 57 9.92 -11.51 -3.10
C TYR A 57 9.06 -12.70 -3.55
N LYS A 58 7.76 -12.74 -3.22
CA LYS A 58 6.85 -13.77 -3.75
C LYS A 58 6.64 -13.67 -5.26
N VAL A 59 6.82 -12.49 -5.84
CA VAL A 59 6.62 -12.25 -7.28
C VAL A 59 7.87 -12.64 -8.10
N ILE A 60 9.04 -12.76 -7.46
CA ILE A 60 10.32 -13.03 -8.11
C ILE A 60 10.64 -14.55 -8.16
N GLN A 61 9.85 -15.39 -7.49
CA GLN A 61 9.97 -16.86 -7.52
C GLN A 61 9.06 -17.49 -8.56
#